data_AF-A0A6B1IE70-F1
#
_entry.id   AF-A0A6B1IE70-F1
#
_cell.length_a   1.000
_cell.length_b   1.000
_cell.length_c   1.000
_cell.angle_alpha   90.00
_cell.angle_beta   90.00
_cell.angle_gamma   90.00
#
_symmetry.space_group_name_H-M   'P 1'
#
loop_
_entity.id
_entity.type
_entity.pdbx_description
1 polymer ?
#
loop_
_entity_poly.entity_id
_entity_poly.type
_entity_poly.pdbx_seq_one_letter_code
_entity_poly.pdbx_strand_id
1 'polypeptide(L)'
;MTRFLKRLLADTLNDYELDSLISAFDQIGDIIIIRIPSSLYPKRMEIGNVLLNEINVVNRVFCQITDIGGEYRTRSLELVAGQGDTTTTYKENGCTFEVDVERVFFTPRLATERARISTMVQPNEKVLNMFGGAGMFSIQMAKDTNCTVYNVDINPQATTLCIRNTQLNRLKGSVISITNNASAICQSMPDTFDRIVMPLPERTDEFLKDAVSAIKDTGVIHYYSHVHADRKQNAVSVLKEHFDDISPTLHKITDGRLVRAVGPRYYQVVIDVIIYKILGICD
;
A
#
# COMPACT_ATOMS: atom_id res chain seq x y z
N MET A 1 -4.09 -11.01 -16.91
CA MET A 1 -3.09 -11.97 -16.37
C MET A 1 -3.69 -13.31 -15.90
N THR A 2 -5.01 -13.45 -15.68
CA THR A 2 -5.64 -14.70 -15.19
C THR A 2 -5.45 -15.93 -16.09
N ARG A 3 -5.12 -15.74 -17.38
CA ARG A 3 -4.78 -16.85 -18.28
C ARG A 3 -3.30 -17.20 -18.32
N PHE A 4 -2.41 -16.30 -17.87
CA PHE A 4 -0.98 -16.51 -18.01
C PHE A 4 -0.51 -17.71 -17.18
N LEU A 5 -0.82 -17.71 -15.88
CA LEU A 5 -0.42 -18.79 -14.99
C LEU A 5 -1.03 -20.14 -15.39
N LYS A 6 -2.33 -20.15 -15.78
CA LYS A 6 -2.99 -21.36 -16.29
C LYS A 6 -2.31 -21.90 -17.54
N ARG A 7 -1.92 -21.02 -18.48
CA ARG A 7 -1.20 -21.43 -19.70
C ARG A 7 0.18 -22.00 -19.38
N LEU A 8 0.90 -21.38 -18.43
CA LEU A 8 2.22 -21.82 -18.00
C LEU A 8 2.20 -23.24 -17.43
N LEU A 9 1.12 -23.57 -16.71
CA LEU A 9 0.96 -24.83 -15.98
C LEU A 9 0.13 -25.87 -16.74
N ALA A 10 -0.20 -25.63 -18.02
CA ALA A 10 -1.08 -26.49 -18.80
C ALA A 10 -0.50 -27.90 -19.03
N ASP A 11 0.84 -28.01 -19.09
CA ASP A 11 1.53 -29.29 -19.23
C ASP A 11 1.79 -29.98 -17.86
N THR A 12 1.46 -29.32 -16.76
CA THR A 12 1.74 -29.74 -15.38
C THR A 12 0.46 -30.13 -14.62
N LEU A 13 -0.63 -29.44 -14.90
CA LEU A 13 -1.91 -29.58 -14.22
C LEU A 13 -2.98 -30.04 -15.21
N ASN A 14 -3.86 -30.95 -14.77
CA ASN A 14 -5.02 -31.34 -15.57
C ASN A 14 -6.12 -30.25 -15.55
N ASP A 15 -7.16 -30.40 -16.38
CA ASP A 15 -8.22 -29.40 -16.53
C ASP A 15 -8.92 -29.05 -15.20
N TYR A 16 -9.21 -30.03 -14.36
CA TYR A 16 -9.84 -29.80 -13.04
C TYR A 16 -8.92 -29.02 -12.10
N GLU A 17 -7.63 -29.34 -12.12
CA GLU A 17 -6.61 -28.65 -11.33
C GLU A 17 -6.44 -27.20 -11.81
N LEU A 18 -6.34 -27.00 -13.12
CA LEU A 18 -6.26 -25.68 -13.76
C LEU A 18 -7.49 -24.82 -13.43
N ASP A 19 -8.68 -25.41 -13.33
CA ASP A 19 -9.90 -24.70 -12.94
C ASP A 19 -9.90 -24.28 -11.48
N SER A 20 -9.36 -25.12 -10.59
CA SER A 20 -9.21 -24.79 -9.17
C SER A 20 -8.10 -23.77 -8.88
N LEU A 21 -7.17 -23.56 -9.83
CA LEU A 21 -5.99 -22.72 -9.64
C LEU A 21 -6.33 -21.24 -9.42
N ILE A 22 -5.77 -20.66 -8.36
CA ILE A 22 -5.75 -19.21 -8.17
C ILE A 22 -4.72 -18.60 -9.13
N SER A 23 -5.21 -18.11 -10.26
CA SER A 23 -4.36 -17.60 -11.35
C SER A 23 -3.64 -16.28 -11.06
N ALA A 24 -4.01 -15.57 -10.00
CA ALA A 24 -3.40 -14.30 -9.63
C ALA A 24 -2.17 -14.53 -8.74
N PHE A 25 -1.07 -13.88 -9.09
CA PHE A 25 0.17 -13.86 -8.33
C PHE A 25 0.74 -12.43 -8.32
N ASP A 26 1.59 -12.14 -7.34
CA ASP A 26 2.35 -10.90 -7.29
C ASP A 26 3.81 -11.19 -7.61
N GLN A 27 4.38 -10.42 -8.55
CA GLN A 27 5.82 -10.41 -8.82
C GLN A 27 6.42 -9.15 -8.21
N ILE A 28 7.45 -9.34 -7.38
CA ILE A 28 8.13 -8.28 -6.63
C ILE A 28 9.62 -8.50 -6.82
N GLY A 29 10.24 -7.72 -7.69
CA GLY A 29 11.64 -7.90 -8.05
C GLY A 29 11.86 -9.29 -8.68
N ASP A 30 12.76 -10.06 -8.08
CA ASP A 30 13.05 -11.45 -8.43
C ASP A 30 12.23 -12.49 -7.65
N ILE A 31 11.21 -12.04 -6.91
CA ILE A 31 10.32 -12.89 -6.11
C ILE A 31 8.95 -12.99 -6.77
N ILE A 32 8.41 -14.22 -6.87
CA ILE A 32 6.97 -14.45 -7.09
C ILE A 32 6.31 -14.95 -5.81
N ILE A 33 5.11 -14.45 -5.53
CA ILE A 33 4.26 -14.93 -4.45
C ILE A 33 2.95 -15.43 -5.04
N ILE A 34 2.68 -16.72 -4.83
CA ILE A 34 1.48 -17.42 -5.28
C ILE A 34 0.59 -17.83 -4.10
N ARG A 35 -0.67 -18.09 -4.39
CA ARG A 35 -1.61 -18.76 -3.49
C ARG A 35 -1.99 -20.09 -4.11
N ILE A 36 -1.88 -21.16 -3.33
CA ILE A 36 -2.19 -22.51 -3.80
C ILE A 36 -3.34 -23.06 -2.95
N PRO A 37 -4.49 -23.40 -3.56
CA PRO A 37 -5.58 -24.09 -2.87
C PRO A 37 -5.10 -25.39 -2.22
N SER A 38 -5.75 -25.81 -1.14
CA SER A 38 -5.42 -27.04 -0.43
C SER A 38 -5.41 -28.27 -1.34
N SER A 39 -6.32 -28.34 -2.33
CA SER A 39 -6.38 -29.41 -3.33
C SER A 39 -5.14 -29.51 -4.22
N LEU A 40 -4.42 -28.40 -4.45
CA LEU A 40 -3.23 -28.34 -5.29
C LEU A 40 -1.92 -28.29 -4.48
N TYR A 41 -2.01 -28.19 -3.16
CA TYR A 41 -0.85 -28.06 -2.29
C TYR A 41 0.18 -29.21 -2.41
N PRO A 42 -0.22 -30.48 -2.69
CA PRO A 42 0.76 -31.54 -2.99
C PRO A 42 1.66 -31.24 -4.20
N LYS A 43 1.19 -30.42 -5.15
CA LYS A 43 1.94 -30.01 -6.36
C LYS A 43 2.64 -28.67 -6.22
N ARG A 44 2.69 -28.07 -5.03
CA ARG A 44 3.22 -26.70 -4.83
C ARG A 44 4.66 -26.50 -5.33
N MET A 45 5.52 -27.51 -5.13
CA MET A 45 6.91 -27.46 -5.58
C MET A 45 7.01 -27.52 -7.11
N GLU A 46 6.17 -28.34 -7.74
CA GLU A 46 6.10 -28.46 -9.19
C GLU A 46 5.61 -27.14 -9.82
N ILE A 47 4.53 -26.57 -9.28
CA ILE A 47 4.02 -25.25 -9.68
C ILE A 47 5.10 -24.17 -9.53
N GLY A 48 5.81 -24.18 -8.39
CA GLY A 48 6.90 -23.25 -8.13
C GLY A 48 8.03 -23.37 -9.16
N ASN A 49 8.47 -24.59 -9.47
CA ASN A 49 9.56 -24.84 -10.41
C ASN A 49 9.20 -24.40 -11.83
N VAL A 50 7.96 -24.62 -12.27
CA VAL A 50 7.50 -24.12 -13.58
C VAL A 50 7.58 -22.60 -13.64
N LEU A 51 7.13 -21.90 -12.59
CA LEU A 51 7.24 -20.44 -12.52
C LEU A 51 8.70 -19.94 -12.52
N LEU A 52 9.57 -20.62 -11.80
CA LEU A 52 10.98 -20.30 -11.73
C LEU A 52 11.67 -20.46 -13.10
N ASN A 53 11.36 -21.54 -13.82
CA ASN A 53 11.98 -21.85 -15.11
C ASN A 53 11.49 -20.96 -16.26
N GLU A 54 10.21 -20.60 -16.25
CA GLU A 54 9.59 -19.88 -17.36
C GLU A 54 9.70 -18.35 -17.24
N ILE A 55 10.06 -17.83 -16.06
CA ILE A 55 10.13 -16.38 -15.81
C ILE A 55 11.56 -15.99 -15.43
N ASN A 56 12.37 -15.69 -16.45
CA ASN A 56 13.81 -15.45 -16.34
C ASN A 56 14.27 -14.44 -15.26
N VAL A 57 13.42 -13.48 -14.87
CA VAL A 57 13.77 -12.47 -13.84
C VAL A 57 13.62 -13.02 -12.41
N VAL A 58 12.91 -14.13 -12.25
CA VAL A 58 12.53 -14.69 -10.96
C VAL A 58 13.55 -15.73 -10.53
N ASN A 59 14.02 -15.61 -9.29
CA ASN A 59 14.99 -16.54 -8.69
C ASN A 59 14.37 -17.38 -7.56
N ARG A 60 13.17 -17.01 -7.10
CA ARG A 60 12.49 -17.65 -5.99
C ARG A 60 10.99 -17.46 -6.04
N VAL A 61 10.27 -18.51 -5.67
CA VAL A 61 8.82 -18.54 -5.64
C VAL A 61 8.37 -18.94 -4.25
N PHE A 62 7.52 -18.13 -3.64
CA PHE A 62 6.92 -18.40 -2.35
C PHE A 62 5.42 -18.68 -2.48
N CYS A 63 4.92 -19.63 -1.69
CA CYS A 63 3.51 -19.80 -1.43
C CYS A 63 3.11 -19.00 -0.20
N GLN A 64 2.07 -18.18 -0.30
CA GLN A 64 1.45 -17.53 0.85
C GLN A 64 0.67 -18.57 1.67
N ILE A 65 1.02 -18.71 2.95
CA ILE A 65 0.44 -19.72 3.86
C ILE A 65 -0.69 -19.13 4.71
N THR A 66 -0.53 -17.89 5.18
CA THR A 66 -1.55 -17.20 5.98
C THR A 66 -2.10 -15.98 5.23
N ASP A 67 -3.31 -15.57 5.56
CA ASP A 67 -3.83 -14.28 5.11
C ASP A 67 -3.03 -13.12 5.72
N ILE A 68 -3.11 -11.97 5.05
CA ILE A 68 -2.49 -10.73 5.52
C ILE A 68 -3.23 -10.25 6.77
N GLY A 69 -2.53 -10.18 7.89
CA GLY A 69 -3.15 -9.92 9.19
C GLY A 69 -2.18 -9.44 10.26
N GLY A 70 -2.68 -9.35 11.48
CA GLY A 70 -1.94 -8.80 12.62
C GLY A 70 -1.72 -7.28 12.51
N GLU A 71 -1.09 -6.72 13.54
CA GLU A 71 -0.84 -5.29 13.66
C GLU A 71 0.06 -4.77 12.51
N TYR A 72 1.08 -5.53 12.14
CA TYR A 72 2.02 -5.19 11.07
C TYR A 72 1.56 -5.59 9.66
N ARG A 73 0.37 -6.17 9.52
CA ARG A 73 -0.21 -6.59 8.23
C ARG A 73 0.75 -7.50 7.43
N THR A 74 1.39 -8.43 8.10
CA THR A 74 2.31 -9.41 7.50
C THR A 74 1.59 -10.72 7.17
N ARG A 75 2.30 -11.64 6.51
CA ARG A 75 1.83 -12.98 6.13
C ARG A 75 3.00 -13.96 6.24
N SER A 76 2.75 -15.23 6.47
CA SER A 76 3.79 -16.27 6.42
C SER A 76 3.96 -16.79 4.99
N LEU A 77 5.21 -17.00 4.59
CA LEU A 77 5.59 -17.48 3.27
C LEU A 77 6.36 -18.80 3.36
N GLU A 78 6.05 -19.74 2.48
CA GLU A 78 6.83 -20.98 2.29
C GLU A 78 7.58 -20.88 0.96
N LEU A 79 8.89 -21.12 0.95
CA LEU A 79 9.67 -21.21 -0.27
C LEU A 79 9.30 -22.51 -1.01
N VAL A 80 8.76 -22.39 -2.22
CA VAL A 80 8.32 -23.53 -3.04
C VAL A 80 9.20 -23.78 -4.27
N ALA A 81 10.04 -22.81 -4.66
CA ALA A 81 11.09 -23.01 -5.66
C ALA A 81 12.20 -21.96 -5.52
N GLY A 82 13.42 -22.33 -5.92
CA GLY A 82 14.60 -21.47 -5.87
C GLY A 82 15.31 -21.50 -4.52
N GLN A 83 16.12 -20.47 -4.24
CA GLN A 83 16.87 -20.32 -3.00
C GLN A 83 16.96 -18.84 -2.62
N GLY A 84 16.96 -18.53 -1.32
CA GLY A 84 17.17 -17.18 -0.79
C GLY A 84 16.23 -16.85 0.36
N ASP A 85 16.32 -15.61 0.82
CA ASP A 85 15.41 -15.05 1.82
C ASP A 85 14.22 -14.34 1.17
N THR A 86 13.44 -13.63 1.97
CA THR A 86 12.25 -12.87 1.57
C THR A 86 12.58 -11.44 1.13
N THR A 87 13.86 -11.11 0.97
CA THR A 87 14.30 -9.76 0.59
C THR A 87 14.61 -9.65 -0.90
N THR A 88 14.26 -8.52 -1.50
CA THR A 88 14.52 -8.25 -2.92
C THR A 88 14.61 -6.76 -3.23
N THR A 89 15.18 -6.45 -4.40
CA THR A 89 15.15 -5.11 -4.98
C THR A 89 13.96 -4.98 -5.93
N TYR A 90 13.12 -3.99 -5.68
CA TYR A 90 11.95 -3.66 -6.48
C TYR A 90 12.08 -2.26 -7.08
N LYS A 91 11.77 -2.12 -8.37
CA LYS A 91 11.78 -0.83 -9.06
C LYS A 91 10.35 -0.41 -9.38
N GLU A 92 10.02 0.83 -9.05
CA GLU A 92 8.69 1.40 -9.31
C GLU A 92 8.80 2.90 -9.52
N ASN A 93 8.14 3.42 -10.57
CA ASN A 93 8.01 4.86 -10.83
C ASN A 93 9.36 5.63 -10.77
N GLY A 94 10.43 5.03 -11.29
CA GLY A 94 11.77 5.64 -11.28
C GLY A 94 12.52 5.57 -9.94
N CYS A 95 11.94 4.94 -8.93
CA CYS A 95 12.57 4.69 -7.63
C CYS A 95 12.97 3.22 -7.47
N THR A 96 13.98 2.97 -6.64
CA THR A 96 14.46 1.62 -6.28
C THR A 96 14.24 1.38 -4.79
N PHE A 97 13.72 0.21 -4.43
CA PHE A 97 13.36 -0.15 -3.07
C PHE A 97 13.92 -1.53 -2.72
N GLU A 98 14.56 -1.65 -1.57
CA GLU A 98 14.70 -2.90 -0.84
C GLU A 98 13.38 -3.19 -0.11
N VAL A 99 12.85 -4.40 -0.30
CA VAL A 99 11.62 -4.85 0.36
C VAL A 99 11.82 -6.24 0.94
N ASP A 100 11.27 -6.47 2.12
CA ASP A 100 11.10 -7.79 2.71
C ASP A 100 9.62 -8.18 2.63
N VAL A 101 9.30 -9.13 1.75
CA VAL A 101 7.91 -9.47 1.39
C VAL A 101 7.16 -10.27 2.45
N GLU A 102 7.85 -10.69 3.51
CA GLU A 102 7.29 -11.38 4.67
C GLU A 102 7.19 -10.44 5.88
N ARG A 103 8.22 -9.61 6.11
CA ARG A 103 8.30 -8.76 7.32
C ARG A 103 7.61 -7.41 7.21
N VAL A 104 7.36 -6.90 6.01
CA VAL A 104 6.71 -5.61 5.80
C VAL A 104 5.61 -5.73 4.76
N PHE A 105 4.44 -5.16 5.06
CA PHE A 105 3.34 -5.12 4.10
C PHE A 105 3.76 -4.38 2.82
N PHE A 106 3.62 -5.05 1.69
CA PHE A 106 3.86 -4.45 0.39
C PHE A 106 2.94 -5.07 -0.68
N THR A 107 2.47 -4.23 -1.60
CA THR A 107 1.79 -4.68 -2.81
C THR A 107 2.20 -3.81 -4.02
N PRO A 108 2.56 -4.43 -5.16
CA PRO A 108 2.87 -3.71 -6.40
C PRO A 108 1.61 -3.09 -7.03
N ARG A 109 0.41 -3.54 -6.60
CA ARG A 109 -0.88 -3.13 -7.17
C ARG A 109 -1.27 -1.67 -6.88
N LEU A 110 -0.50 -0.98 -6.05
CA LEU A 110 -0.69 0.44 -5.71
C LEU A 110 0.27 1.36 -6.47
N ALA A 111 1.06 0.85 -7.42
CA ALA A 111 2.05 1.63 -8.17
C ALA A 111 1.46 2.87 -8.84
N THR A 112 0.30 2.73 -9.48
CA THR A 112 -0.38 3.84 -10.16
C THR A 112 -0.89 4.89 -9.18
N GLU A 113 -1.33 4.46 -7.99
CA GLU A 113 -1.82 5.37 -6.97
C GLU A 113 -0.69 6.12 -6.28
N ARG A 114 0.45 5.45 -6.04
CA ARG A 114 1.67 6.10 -5.55
C ARG A 114 2.19 7.17 -6.52
N ALA A 115 2.22 6.85 -7.82
CA ALA A 115 2.56 7.83 -8.86
C ALA A 115 1.59 9.02 -8.86
N ARG A 116 0.29 8.77 -8.68
CA ARG A 116 -0.71 9.84 -8.63
C ARG A 116 -0.45 10.78 -7.45
N ILE A 117 -0.36 10.24 -6.24
CA ILE A 117 -0.15 11.05 -5.03
C ILE A 117 1.15 11.85 -5.12
N SER A 118 2.24 11.26 -5.66
CA SER A 118 3.51 11.99 -5.80
C SER A 118 3.39 13.21 -6.71
N THR A 119 2.56 13.17 -7.76
CA THR A 119 2.33 14.33 -8.64
C THR A 119 1.51 15.46 -8.00
N MET A 120 0.83 15.19 -6.88
CA MET A 120 -0.02 16.18 -6.20
C MET A 120 0.74 17.02 -5.18
N VAL A 121 1.89 16.55 -4.70
CA VAL A 121 2.70 17.21 -3.67
C VAL A 121 3.35 18.46 -4.22
N GLN A 122 3.15 19.59 -3.55
CA GLN A 122 3.73 20.88 -3.92
C GLN A 122 5.08 21.14 -3.23
N PRO A 123 5.93 22.01 -3.81
CA PRO A 123 7.15 22.45 -3.15
C PRO A 123 6.87 23.07 -1.77
N ASN A 124 7.75 22.76 -0.83
CA ASN A 124 7.75 23.17 0.57
C ASN A 124 6.60 22.62 1.43
N GLU A 125 5.80 21.67 0.93
CA GLU A 125 4.83 20.96 1.76
C GLU A 125 5.53 20.12 2.84
N LYS A 126 4.95 20.14 4.05
CA LYS A 126 5.14 19.10 5.05
C LYS A 126 4.05 18.06 4.88
N VAL A 127 4.44 16.84 4.52
CA VAL A 127 3.52 15.72 4.27
C VAL A 127 3.65 14.70 5.39
N LEU A 128 2.53 14.24 5.94
CA LEU A 128 2.49 13.08 6.84
C LEU A 128 1.96 11.86 6.08
N ASN A 129 2.75 10.80 6.04
CA ASN A 129 2.27 9.48 5.66
C ASN A 129 2.10 8.65 6.94
N MET A 130 0.85 8.47 7.37
CA MET A 130 0.52 7.88 8.66
C MET A 130 0.85 6.39 8.76
N PHE A 131 0.92 5.69 7.61
CA PHE A 131 1.14 4.24 7.55
C PHE A 131 2.16 3.94 6.43
N GLY A 132 3.39 4.39 6.68
CA GLY A 132 4.41 4.61 5.67
C GLY A 132 5.06 3.36 5.08
N GLY A 133 5.04 2.24 5.80
CA GLY A 133 5.72 1.02 5.40
C GLY A 133 7.20 1.27 5.09
N ALA A 134 7.72 0.55 4.09
CA ALA A 134 9.08 0.71 3.57
C ALA A 134 9.31 2.02 2.76
N GLY A 135 8.41 3.02 2.88
CA GLY A 135 8.55 4.34 2.28
C GLY A 135 8.02 4.46 0.85
N MET A 136 7.18 3.53 0.38
CA MET A 136 6.77 3.46 -1.02
C MET A 136 6.10 4.75 -1.52
N PHE A 137 5.14 5.30 -0.75
CA PHE A 137 4.55 6.61 -1.05
C PHE A 137 5.56 7.74 -0.79
N SER A 138 6.19 7.71 0.38
CA SER A 138 6.99 8.82 0.92
C SER A 138 8.19 9.19 0.03
N ILE A 139 8.93 8.18 -0.42
CA ILE A 139 10.10 8.36 -1.28
C ILE A 139 9.69 8.87 -2.65
N GLN A 140 8.55 8.42 -3.19
CA GLN A 140 8.05 8.92 -4.48
C GLN A 140 7.58 10.37 -4.39
N MET A 141 6.90 10.76 -3.29
CA MET A 141 6.49 12.14 -3.04
C MET A 141 7.69 13.09 -2.96
N ALA A 142 8.79 12.67 -2.34
CA ALA A 142 10.01 13.46 -2.17
C ALA A 142 11.02 13.34 -3.33
N LYS A 143 10.71 12.53 -4.35
CA LYS A 143 11.66 12.19 -5.43
C LYS A 143 12.08 13.44 -6.22
N ASP A 144 11.10 14.13 -6.79
CA ASP A 144 11.29 15.26 -7.70
C ASP A 144 10.76 16.59 -7.15
N THR A 145 10.21 16.58 -5.93
CA THR A 145 9.64 17.74 -5.23
C THR A 145 10.44 18.07 -3.98
N ASN A 146 10.77 19.35 -3.78
CA ASN A 146 11.40 19.83 -2.56
C ASN A 146 10.35 19.91 -1.44
N CYS A 147 10.07 18.81 -0.75
CA CYS A 147 9.12 18.72 0.35
C CYS A 147 9.75 17.93 1.52
N THR A 148 9.07 17.92 2.67
CA THR A 148 9.46 17.09 3.82
C THR A 148 8.36 16.09 4.10
N VAL A 149 8.65 14.80 3.98
CA VAL A 149 7.71 13.72 4.25
C VAL A 149 8.05 13.03 5.57
N TYR A 150 7.10 13.00 6.49
CA TYR A 150 7.16 12.21 7.71
C TYR A 150 6.53 10.84 7.43
N ASN A 151 7.35 9.80 7.43
CA ASN A 151 6.93 8.41 7.17
C ASN A 151 6.82 7.67 8.50
N VAL A 152 5.59 7.44 8.97
CA VAL A 152 5.34 6.82 10.26
C VAL A 152 4.89 5.38 10.07
N ASP A 153 5.51 4.45 10.79
CA ASP A 153 5.06 3.06 10.82
C ASP A 153 5.30 2.47 12.21
N ILE A 154 4.40 1.60 12.67
CA ILE A 154 4.57 0.91 13.95
C ILE A 154 5.60 -0.23 13.86
N ASN A 155 5.84 -0.76 12.65
CA ASN A 155 6.76 -1.85 12.42
C ASN A 155 8.21 -1.30 12.31
N PRO A 156 9.12 -1.63 13.23
CA PRO A 156 10.51 -1.15 13.17
C PRO A 156 11.27 -1.65 11.93
N GLN A 157 10.89 -2.79 11.36
CA GLN A 157 11.49 -3.29 10.10
C GLN A 157 11.11 -2.39 8.92
N ALA A 158 9.86 -1.89 8.89
CA ALA A 158 9.40 -0.96 7.88
C ALA A 158 10.18 0.36 7.92
N THR A 159 10.37 0.93 9.11
CA THR A 159 11.20 2.13 9.30
C THR A 159 12.65 1.90 8.87
N THR A 160 13.24 0.76 9.23
CA THR A 160 14.62 0.40 8.84
C THR A 160 14.75 0.33 7.32
N LEU A 161 13.82 -0.32 6.64
CA LEU A 161 13.77 -0.37 5.18
C LEU A 161 13.53 1.02 4.57
N CYS A 162 12.65 1.83 5.14
CA CYS A 162 12.40 3.19 4.64
C CYS A 162 13.66 4.06 4.69
N ILE A 163 14.46 3.96 5.76
CA ILE A 163 15.75 4.67 5.87
C ILE A 163 16.72 4.22 4.77
N ARG A 164 16.88 2.88 4.58
CA ARG A 164 17.71 2.34 3.50
C ARG A 164 17.23 2.79 2.13
N ASN A 165 15.93 2.68 1.88
CA ASN A 165 15.32 3.06 0.61
C ASN A 165 15.46 4.56 0.34
N THR A 166 15.41 5.40 1.36
CA THR A 166 15.70 6.83 1.22
C THR A 166 17.13 7.06 0.73
N GLN A 167 18.11 6.31 1.24
CA GLN A 167 19.51 6.40 0.81
C GLN A 167 19.75 5.83 -0.61
N LEU A 168 18.97 4.83 -1.03
CA LEU A 168 19.04 4.26 -2.39
C LEU A 168 18.54 5.23 -3.47
N ASN A 169 17.78 6.26 -3.10
CA ASN A 169 17.17 7.18 -4.04
C ASN A 169 17.75 8.58 -3.89
N ARG A 170 18.12 9.20 -5.01
CA ARG A 170 18.43 10.64 -5.05
C ARG A 170 17.12 11.42 -4.96
N LEU A 171 16.85 12.03 -3.80
CA LEU A 171 15.65 12.81 -3.54
C LEU A 171 15.94 14.30 -3.64
N LYS A 172 14.98 15.07 -4.18
CA LYS A 172 14.98 16.53 -4.09
C LYS A 172 14.47 17.01 -2.73
N GLY A 173 13.50 16.30 -2.16
CA GLY A 173 12.97 16.53 -0.81
C GLY A 173 13.68 15.68 0.24
N SER A 174 13.03 15.56 1.40
CA SER A 174 13.50 14.76 2.53
C SER A 174 12.42 13.80 3.03
N VAL A 175 12.85 12.63 3.50
CA VAL A 175 11.98 11.65 4.15
C VAL A 175 12.52 11.39 5.55
N ILE A 176 11.67 11.60 6.56
CA ILE A 176 11.96 11.35 7.97
C ILE A 176 11.15 10.13 8.37
N SER A 177 11.80 8.99 8.55
CA SER A 177 11.12 7.75 8.96
C SER A 177 11.10 7.59 10.47
N ILE A 178 9.94 7.28 11.03
CA ILE A 178 9.69 7.24 12.47
C ILE A 178 8.97 5.94 12.83
N THR A 179 9.56 5.16 13.76
CA THR A 179 8.86 4.01 14.35
C THR A 179 7.96 4.49 15.49
N ASN A 180 6.67 4.67 15.23
CA ASN A 180 5.69 5.09 16.25
C ASN A 180 4.26 4.82 15.76
N ASN A 181 3.29 4.97 16.68
CA ASN A 181 1.88 5.07 16.32
C ASN A 181 1.60 6.42 15.66
N ALA A 182 0.86 6.42 14.54
CA ALA A 182 0.50 7.62 13.79
C ALA A 182 -0.25 8.67 14.64
N SER A 183 -1.13 8.24 15.55
CA SER A 183 -1.85 9.12 16.48
C SER A 183 -0.90 9.89 17.39
N ALA A 184 0.17 9.26 17.87
CA ALA A 184 1.16 9.92 18.72
C ALA A 184 1.92 11.02 17.97
N ILE A 185 2.20 10.81 16.67
CA ILE A 185 2.81 11.84 15.82
C ILE A 185 1.83 12.99 15.57
N CYS A 186 0.56 12.68 15.33
CA CYS A 186 -0.47 13.72 15.17
C CYS A 186 -0.61 14.59 16.43
N GLN A 187 -0.63 13.97 17.61
CA GLN A 187 -0.74 14.67 18.90
C GLN A 187 0.49 15.52 19.24
N SER A 188 1.68 15.08 18.85
CA SER A 188 2.92 15.83 19.10
C SER A 188 3.21 16.92 18.06
N MET A 189 2.53 16.88 16.92
CA MET A 189 2.70 17.83 15.81
C MET A 189 1.33 18.36 15.31
N PRO A 190 0.53 19.02 16.16
CA PRO A 190 -0.72 19.64 15.74
C PRO A 190 -0.47 20.73 14.69
N ASP A 191 -1.45 20.97 13.83
CA ASP A 191 -1.46 22.08 12.85
C ASP A 191 -0.16 22.19 12.01
N THR A 192 0.48 21.06 11.72
CA THR A 192 1.83 21.03 11.15
C THR A 192 1.84 20.69 9.67
N PHE A 193 0.96 19.80 9.22
CA PHE A 193 1.06 19.19 7.90
C PHE A 193 0.16 19.89 6.88
N ASP A 194 0.69 20.12 5.68
CA ASP A 194 -0.05 20.61 4.52
C ASP A 194 -0.87 19.50 3.87
N ARG A 195 -0.38 18.26 3.98
CA ARG A 195 -0.97 17.07 3.38
C ARG A 195 -0.81 15.84 4.27
N ILE A 196 -1.84 15.01 4.35
CA ILE A 196 -1.81 13.73 5.08
C ILE A 196 -2.27 12.61 4.15
N VAL A 197 -1.53 11.51 4.12
CA VAL A 197 -1.87 10.28 3.40
C VAL A 197 -2.18 9.19 4.42
N MET A 198 -3.35 8.55 4.30
CA MET A 198 -3.81 7.52 5.25
C MET A 198 -3.98 6.15 4.56
N PRO A 199 -2.91 5.45 4.15
CA PRO A 199 -3.02 4.21 3.36
C PRO A 199 -3.30 2.95 4.22
N LEU A 200 -4.22 3.02 5.19
CA LEU A 200 -4.69 1.89 6.02
C LEU A 200 -6.21 1.68 5.88
N PRO A 201 -6.69 1.28 4.69
CA PRO A 201 -8.11 1.33 4.32
C PRO A 201 -9.05 0.52 5.20
N GLU A 202 -8.56 -0.48 5.96
CA GLU A 202 -9.37 -1.27 6.88
C GLU A 202 -9.68 -0.55 8.20
N ARG A 203 -8.92 0.50 8.56
CA ARG A 203 -8.98 1.15 9.88
C ARG A 203 -8.91 2.68 9.81
N THR A 204 -9.03 3.27 8.63
CA THR A 204 -8.82 4.72 8.42
C THR A 204 -9.70 5.60 9.32
N ASP A 205 -10.95 5.20 9.58
CA ASP A 205 -11.90 5.93 10.45
C ASP A 205 -11.34 6.18 11.85
N GLU A 206 -10.63 5.20 12.39
CA GLU A 206 -10.05 5.26 13.74
C GLU A 206 -9.07 6.42 13.89
N PHE A 207 -8.43 6.83 12.79
CA PHE A 207 -7.35 7.82 12.77
C PHE A 207 -7.78 9.17 12.17
N LEU A 208 -9.03 9.31 11.71
CA LEU A 208 -9.47 10.54 11.03
C LEU A 208 -9.38 11.77 11.95
N LYS A 209 -9.76 11.63 13.22
CA LYS A 209 -9.68 12.73 14.20
C LYS A 209 -8.24 13.18 14.45
N ASP A 210 -7.31 12.23 14.52
CA ASP A 210 -5.88 12.53 14.68
C ASP A 210 -5.30 13.19 13.42
N ALA A 211 -5.67 12.70 12.23
CA ALA A 211 -5.27 13.34 10.98
C ALA A 211 -5.78 14.78 10.90
N VAL A 212 -7.05 14.99 11.26
CA VAL A 212 -7.62 16.34 11.34
C VAL A 212 -6.92 17.17 12.40
N SER A 213 -6.48 16.65 13.56
CA SER A 213 -5.75 17.48 14.53
C SER A 213 -4.36 17.92 14.02
N ALA A 214 -3.70 17.11 13.20
CA ALA A 214 -2.35 17.37 12.69
C ALA A 214 -2.29 18.23 11.41
N ILE A 215 -3.37 18.27 10.61
CA ILE A 215 -3.42 19.09 9.38
C ILE A 215 -3.45 20.59 9.73
N LYS A 216 -2.83 21.47 8.94
CA LYS A 216 -2.95 22.92 9.09
C LYS A 216 -4.40 23.42 8.91
N ASP A 217 -4.63 24.70 9.17
CA ASP A 217 -5.93 25.38 8.99
C ASP A 217 -6.60 25.08 7.66
N THR A 218 -5.79 24.95 6.59
CA THR A 218 -6.21 24.40 5.32
C THR A 218 -5.17 23.40 4.85
N GLY A 219 -5.61 22.19 4.52
CA GLY A 219 -4.73 21.14 4.01
C GLY A 219 -5.50 19.99 3.39
N VAL A 220 -4.77 19.04 2.81
CA VAL A 220 -5.36 17.92 2.05
C VAL A 220 -5.19 16.60 2.79
N ILE A 221 -6.26 15.84 2.93
CA ILE A 221 -6.23 14.45 3.39
C ILE A 221 -6.56 13.53 2.22
N HIS A 222 -5.68 12.54 1.98
CA HIS A 222 -5.94 11.41 1.10
C HIS A 222 -6.46 10.26 1.95
N TYR A 223 -7.78 10.14 1.97
CA TYR A 223 -8.51 9.22 2.83
C TYR A 223 -8.88 7.97 2.04
N TYR A 224 -8.26 6.84 2.40
CA TYR A 224 -8.49 5.55 1.77
C TYR A 224 -9.45 4.73 2.61
N SER A 225 -10.36 4.00 1.99
CA SER A 225 -11.19 3.02 2.71
C SER A 225 -11.52 1.83 1.82
N HIS A 226 -11.84 0.72 2.47
CA HIS A 226 -12.49 -0.38 1.79
C HIS A 226 -14.01 -0.29 1.94
N VAL A 227 -14.72 -0.26 0.81
CA VAL A 227 -16.17 -0.13 0.78
C VAL A 227 -16.83 -1.30 0.06
N HIS A 228 -18.00 -1.69 0.55
CA HIS A 228 -18.90 -2.56 -0.17
C HIS A 228 -19.79 -1.73 -1.10
N ALA A 229 -19.91 -2.15 -2.35
CA ALA A 229 -20.81 -1.52 -3.32
C ALA A 229 -21.38 -2.53 -4.30
N ASP A 230 -22.68 -2.45 -4.58
CA ASP A 230 -23.36 -3.35 -5.52
C ASP A 230 -22.77 -3.30 -6.92
N ARG A 231 -22.35 -2.10 -7.34
CA ARG A 231 -21.69 -1.84 -8.62
C ARG A 231 -20.41 -1.06 -8.39
N LYS A 232 -19.37 -1.43 -9.15
CA LYS A 232 -18.05 -0.78 -9.12
C LYS A 232 -18.15 0.75 -9.25
N GLN A 233 -19.06 1.24 -10.08
CA GLN A 233 -19.27 2.67 -10.34
C GLN A 233 -19.76 3.44 -9.11
N ASN A 234 -20.43 2.78 -8.18
CA ASN A 234 -21.00 3.41 -7.00
C ASN A 234 -20.02 3.51 -5.83
N ALA A 235 -18.91 2.75 -5.86
CA ALA A 235 -17.99 2.64 -4.74
C ALA A 235 -17.41 4.00 -4.29
N VAL A 236 -17.16 4.91 -5.23
CA VAL A 236 -16.70 6.27 -4.90
C VAL A 236 -17.80 7.06 -4.18
N SER A 237 -19.03 7.03 -4.66
CA SER A 237 -20.15 7.74 -4.03
C SER A 237 -20.42 7.24 -2.62
N VAL A 238 -20.39 5.91 -2.41
CA VAL A 238 -20.54 5.29 -1.08
C VAL A 238 -19.48 5.82 -0.11
N LEU A 239 -18.23 5.95 -0.55
CA LEU A 239 -17.18 6.49 0.31
C LEU A 239 -17.38 7.97 0.62
N LYS A 240 -17.86 8.76 -0.34
CA LYS A 240 -18.13 10.19 -0.13
C LYS A 240 -19.23 10.40 0.91
N GLU A 241 -20.35 9.70 0.75
CA GLU A 241 -21.46 9.74 1.72
C GLU A 241 -20.99 9.34 3.12
N HIS A 242 -20.24 8.23 3.24
CA HIS A 242 -19.65 7.82 4.52
C HIS A 242 -18.76 8.89 5.12
N PHE A 243 -17.88 9.51 4.31
CA PHE A 243 -16.99 10.56 4.81
C PHE A 243 -17.76 11.80 5.26
N ASP A 244 -18.78 12.23 4.52
CA ASP A 244 -19.64 13.36 4.86
C ASP A 244 -20.31 13.15 6.24
N ASP A 245 -20.69 11.90 6.56
CA ASP A 245 -21.32 11.53 7.83
C ASP A 245 -20.35 11.54 9.03
N ILE A 246 -19.09 11.15 8.83
CA ILE A 246 -18.11 10.97 9.93
C ILE A 246 -17.14 12.14 10.10
N SER A 247 -17.03 13.02 9.10
CA SER A 247 -16.04 14.08 9.10
C SER A 247 -16.24 15.02 10.29
N PRO A 248 -15.23 15.23 11.14
CA PRO A 248 -15.38 16.02 12.37
C PRO A 248 -15.31 17.54 12.12
N THR A 249 -15.17 17.97 10.85
CA THR A 249 -14.84 19.35 10.51
C THR A 249 -15.36 19.75 9.13
N LEU A 250 -15.34 21.05 8.84
CA LEU A 250 -15.71 21.57 7.54
C LEU A 250 -14.72 21.06 6.49
N HIS A 251 -15.24 20.55 5.38
CA HIS A 251 -14.43 19.90 4.38
C HIS A 251 -15.02 20.07 2.97
N LYS A 252 -14.19 19.79 1.97
CA LYS A 252 -14.59 19.73 0.56
C LYS A 252 -13.89 18.55 -0.10
N ILE A 253 -14.68 17.59 -0.56
CA ILE A 253 -14.18 16.49 -1.38
C ILE A 253 -13.88 17.01 -2.79
N THR A 254 -12.64 16.89 -3.25
CA THR A 254 -12.19 17.42 -4.55
C THR A 254 -12.12 16.36 -5.64
N ASP A 255 -11.75 15.13 -5.28
CA ASP A 255 -11.71 13.98 -6.19
C ASP A 255 -12.05 12.69 -5.44
N GLY A 256 -12.39 11.64 -6.19
CA GLY A 256 -12.59 10.31 -5.66
C GLY A 256 -12.31 9.24 -6.71
N ARG A 257 -11.55 8.21 -6.33
CA ARG A 257 -11.05 7.19 -7.26
C ARG A 257 -11.19 5.80 -6.68
N LEU A 258 -11.61 4.87 -7.52
CA LEU A 258 -11.50 3.45 -7.23
C LEU A 258 -10.05 3.01 -7.51
N VAL A 259 -9.34 2.64 -6.45
CA VAL A 259 -7.93 2.23 -6.51
C VAL A 259 -7.82 0.81 -7.06
N ARG A 260 -8.55 -0.14 -6.46
CA ARG A 260 -8.58 -1.55 -6.91
C ARG A 260 -9.79 -2.30 -6.35
N ALA A 261 -10.09 -3.44 -6.96
CA ALA A 261 -10.95 -4.45 -6.33
C ALA A 261 -10.14 -5.25 -5.31
N VAL A 262 -10.75 -5.50 -4.15
CA VAL A 262 -10.16 -6.29 -3.05
C VAL A 262 -10.87 -7.65 -2.94
N GLY A 263 -12.16 -7.70 -3.28
CA GLY A 263 -12.95 -8.92 -3.36
C GLY A 263 -14.25 -8.70 -4.13
N PRO A 264 -15.16 -9.70 -4.17
CA PRO A 264 -16.47 -9.55 -4.77
C PRO A 264 -17.23 -8.39 -4.14
N ARG A 265 -17.59 -7.38 -4.93
CA ARG A 265 -18.29 -6.16 -4.49
C ARG A 265 -17.58 -5.41 -3.35
N TYR A 266 -16.28 -5.58 -3.20
CA TYR A 266 -15.47 -4.97 -2.15
C TYR A 266 -14.28 -4.26 -2.79
N TYR A 267 -14.20 -2.95 -2.59
CA TYR A 267 -13.32 -2.07 -3.35
C TYR A 267 -12.49 -1.21 -2.42
N GLN A 268 -11.21 -1.03 -2.76
CA GLN A 268 -10.39 0.01 -2.18
C GLN A 268 -10.60 1.29 -2.97
N VAL A 269 -11.00 2.32 -2.26
CA VAL A 269 -11.35 3.64 -2.80
C VAL A 269 -10.55 4.67 -2.03
N VAL A 270 -10.21 5.77 -2.69
CA VAL A 270 -9.62 6.97 -2.09
C VAL A 270 -10.49 8.16 -2.44
N ILE A 271 -10.65 9.08 -1.49
CA ILE A 271 -11.13 10.43 -1.75
C ILE A 271 -10.06 11.42 -1.32
N ASP A 272 -9.93 12.49 -2.08
CA ASP A 272 -9.06 13.61 -1.76
C ASP A 272 -9.93 14.72 -1.16
N VAL A 273 -9.60 15.13 0.05
CA VAL A 273 -10.44 16.03 0.84
C VAL A 273 -9.63 17.23 1.28
N ILE A 274 -10.12 18.43 0.99
CA ILE A 274 -9.62 19.66 1.63
C ILE A 274 -10.32 19.82 2.97
N ILE A 275 -9.54 19.98 4.03
CA ILE A 275 -10.02 20.29 5.38
C ILE A 275 -9.91 21.80 5.62
N TYR A 276 -10.92 22.38 6.26
CA TYR A 276 -10.95 23.75 6.73
C TYR A 276 -11.17 23.77 8.24
N LYS A 277 -10.10 24.00 9.02
CA LYS A 277 -10.27 24.22 10.45
C LYS A 277 -10.79 25.63 10.67
N ILE A 278 -11.90 25.73 11.38
CA ILE A 278 -12.40 27.02 11.85
C ILE A 278 -11.45 27.45 12.97
N LEU A 279 -10.78 28.59 12.79
CA LEU A 279 -10.13 29.28 13.90
C LEU A 279 -11.19 29.49 14.97
N GLY A 280 -11.04 28.81 16.11
CA GLY A 280 -11.80 29.17 17.29
C GLY A 280 -11.54 30.65 17.54
N ILE A 281 -12.61 31.46 17.50
CA ILE A 281 -12.57 32.78 18.11
C ILE A 281 -12.23 32.49 19.57
N CYS A 282 -11.03 32.89 20.01
CA CYS A 282 -10.72 32.91 21.42
C CYS A 282 -11.74 33.84 22.08
N ASP A 283 -12.68 33.27 22.85
CA ASP A 283 -13.45 34.02 23.84
C ASP A 283 -12.53 34.44 25.01
#